data_AF-A0A401URL1-F1
#
_entry.id   AF-A0A401URL1-F1
#
_cell.length_a   1.000
_cell.length_b   1.000
_cell.length_c   1.000
_cell.angle_alpha   90.00
_cell.angle_beta   90.00
_cell.angle_gamma   90.00
#
_symmetry.space_group_name_H-M   'P 1'
#
loop_
_entity.id
_entity.type
_entity.pdbx_description
1 polymer ?
#
loop_
_entity_poly.entity_id
_entity_poly.type
_entity_poly.pdbx_seq_one_letter_code
_entity_poly.pdbx_strand_id
1 'polypeptide(L)'
;MQEVSRKIYENGGIVSAVCHGLAGLLNIKLSDGKNLVDGIKVTGFSNSEEEAAGLDKLVPYLTETELVNRGAKYVKGSDWSEFAVSDNRIITRQNPTSGAAVAKEVLKILQ
;
A
#
# COMPACT_ATOMS: atom_id res chain seq x y z
N MET A 1 -10.20 2.13 -11.62
CA MET A 1 -9.53 2.03 -10.31
C MET A 1 -9.33 3.40 -9.67
N GLN A 2 -8.54 4.31 -10.26
CA GLN A 2 -8.21 5.59 -9.61
C GLN A 2 -9.43 6.42 -9.20
N GLU A 3 -10.42 6.57 -10.09
CA GLU A 3 -11.63 7.34 -9.81
C GLU A 3 -12.46 6.74 -8.66
N VAL A 4 -12.64 5.41 -8.66
CA VAL A 4 -13.44 4.71 -7.64
C VAL A 4 -12.75 4.83 -6.27
N SER A 5 -11.45 4.54 -6.21
CA SER A 5 -10.68 4.64 -4.97
C SER A 5 -10.62 6.07 -4.43
N ARG A 6 -10.47 7.08 -5.30
CA ARG A 6 -10.55 8.50 -4.93
C ARG A 6 -11.93 8.81 -4.32
N LYS A 7 -13.03 8.44 -5.00
CA LYS A 7 -14.39 8.70 -4.49
C LYS A 7 -14.63 8.05 -3.13
N ILE A 8 -14.19 6.80 -2.95
CA ILE A 8 -14.28 6.11 -1.66
C ILE A 8 -13.55 6.92 -0.59
N TYR A 9 -12.30 7.30 -0.86
CA TYR A 9 -11.49 8.04 0.09
C TYR A 9 -12.05 9.42 0.43
N GLU A 10 -12.50 10.18 -0.57
CA GLU A 10 -13.04 11.54 -0.38
C GLU A 10 -14.41 11.51 0.32
N ASN A 11 -15.18 10.43 0.18
CA ASN A 11 -16.44 10.23 0.89
C ASN A 11 -16.25 9.65 2.32
N GLY A 12 -15.04 9.69 2.87
CA GLY A 12 -14.75 9.22 4.23
C GLY A 12 -14.52 7.71 4.36
N GLY A 13 -14.52 6.96 3.26
CA GLY A 13 -14.27 5.51 3.26
C GLY A 13 -12.81 5.11 3.48
N ILE A 14 -12.56 3.80 3.55
CA ILE A 14 -11.21 3.23 3.73
C ILE A 14 -10.68 2.76 2.38
N VAL A 15 -9.38 2.98 2.14
CA VAL A 15 -8.65 2.39 1.01
C VAL A 15 -7.59 1.46 1.56
N SER A 16 -7.54 0.23 1.05
CA SER A 16 -6.54 -0.75 1.48
C SER A 16 -5.83 -1.44 0.33
N ALA A 17 -4.59 -1.85 0.58
CA ALA A 17 -3.77 -2.57 -0.38
C ALA A 17 -2.76 -3.49 0.32
N VAL A 18 -2.32 -4.55 -0.36
CA VAL A 18 -1.35 -5.52 0.15
C VAL A 18 -0.34 -5.85 -0.94
N CYS A 19 0.93 -6.06 -0.58
CA CYS A 19 1.98 -6.48 -1.50
C CYS A 19 2.12 -5.50 -2.67
N HIS A 20 2.09 -5.99 -3.92
CA HIS A 20 2.06 -5.17 -5.14
C HIS A 20 0.73 -4.44 -5.38
N GLY A 21 -0.32 -4.72 -4.60
CA GLY A 21 -1.60 -3.98 -4.69
C GLY A 21 -1.43 -2.47 -4.51
N LEU A 22 -0.34 -2.05 -3.83
CA LEU A 22 0.01 -0.63 -3.69
C LEU A 22 0.38 0.04 -5.02
N ALA A 23 0.78 -0.71 -6.04
CA ALA A 23 0.95 -0.20 -7.39
C ALA A 23 -0.32 0.47 -7.93
N GLY A 24 -1.50 0.00 -7.50
CA GLY A 24 -2.79 0.61 -7.82
C GLY A 24 -3.06 1.96 -7.13
N LEU A 25 -2.34 2.27 -6.04
CA LEU A 25 -2.48 3.53 -5.29
C LEU A 25 -1.56 4.64 -5.82
N LEU A 26 -0.49 4.27 -6.53
CA LEU A 26 0.56 5.18 -6.99
C LEU A 26 0.00 6.41 -7.72
N ASN A 27 -0.96 6.23 -8.62
CA ASN A 27 -1.42 7.32 -9.49
C ASN A 27 -2.81 7.86 -9.09
N ILE A 28 -3.28 7.56 -7.87
CA ILE A 28 -4.53 8.14 -7.39
C ILE A 28 -4.25 9.58 -6.97
N LYS A 29 -4.81 10.54 -7.71
CA LYS A 29 -4.81 11.95 -7.31
C LYS A 29 -6.12 12.31 -6.62
N LEU A 30 -6.05 13.08 -5.55
CA LEU A 30 -7.19 13.67 -4.87
C LEU A 30 -7.66 14.93 -5.61
N SER A 31 -8.83 15.44 -5.25
CA SER A 31 -9.42 16.66 -5.83
C SER A 31 -8.57 17.91 -5.56
N ASP A 32 -7.68 17.88 -4.57
CA ASP A 32 -6.69 18.93 -4.29
C ASP A 32 -5.43 18.83 -5.18
N GLY A 33 -5.35 17.83 -6.06
CA GLY A 33 -4.25 17.59 -6.98
C GLY A 33 -3.08 16.78 -6.41
N LYS A 34 -3.06 16.48 -5.11
CA LYS A 34 -2.01 15.67 -4.47
C LYS A 34 -2.22 14.18 -4.73
N ASN A 35 -1.14 13.39 -4.65
CA ASN A 35 -1.29 11.94 -4.64
C ASN A 35 -1.93 11.50 -3.32
N LEU A 36 -2.77 10.46 -3.37
CA LEU A 36 -3.41 9.87 -2.21
C LEU A 36 -2.42 9.48 -1.11
N VAL A 37 -1.23 9.02 -1.52
CA VAL A 37 -0.18 8.54 -0.61
C VAL A 37 0.76 9.64 -0.11
N ASP A 38 0.64 10.88 -0.61
CA ASP A 38 1.56 11.97 -0.27
C ASP A 38 1.49 12.33 1.22
N GLY A 39 2.63 12.22 1.90
CA GLY A 39 2.78 12.49 3.33
C GLY A 39 2.19 11.43 4.27
N ILE A 40 1.59 10.36 3.74
CA ILE A 40 0.95 9.28 4.49
C ILE A 40 1.92 8.13 4.72
N LYS A 41 1.90 7.54 5.92
CA LYS A 41 2.67 6.32 6.19
C LYS A 41 2.04 5.11 5.50
N VAL A 42 2.87 4.38 4.74
CA VAL A 42 2.45 3.18 4.02
C VAL A 42 3.55 2.13 4.07
N THR A 43 3.17 0.88 3.83
CA THR A 43 4.08 -0.23 3.57
C THR A 43 3.63 -0.98 2.33
N GLY A 44 4.52 -1.66 1.64
CA GLY A 44 4.20 -2.50 0.48
C GLY A 44 5.36 -3.42 0.20
N PHE A 45 5.25 -4.25 -0.83
CA PHE A 45 6.32 -5.20 -1.15
C PHE A 45 7.65 -4.46 -1.28
N SER A 46 8.62 -4.85 -0.45
CA SER A 46 9.87 -4.11 -0.32
C SER A 46 10.81 -4.41 -1.48
N ASN A 47 11.74 -3.50 -1.74
CA ASN A 47 12.77 -3.71 -2.76
C ASN A 47 13.62 -4.96 -2.44
N SER A 48 13.88 -5.22 -1.16
CA SER A 48 14.63 -6.40 -0.70
C SER A 48 13.87 -7.71 -0.95
N GLU A 49 12.55 -7.72 -0.74
CA GLU A 49 11.72 -8.88 -1.08
C GLU A 49 11.66 -9.12 -2.60
N GLU A 50 11.66 -8.06 -3.42
CA GLU A 50 11.70 -8.16 -4.88
C GLU A 50 13.05 -8.69 -5.40
N GLU A 51 14.15 -8.23 -4.82
CA GLU A 51 15.51 -8.73 -5.11
C GLU A 51 15.65 -10.20 -4.71
N ALA A 52 15.14 -10.57 -3.52
CA ALA A 52 15.14 -11.96 -3.05
C ALA A 52 14.28 -12.88 -3.92
N ALA A 53 13.22 -12.34 -4.53
CA ALA A 53 12.40 -13.06 -5.52
C ALA A 53 13.07 -13.17 -6.91
N GLY A 54 14.15 -12.42 -7.16
CA GLY A 54 14.86 -12.40 -8.44
C GLY A 54 14.09 -11.72 -9.57
N LEU A 55 13.12 -10.86 -9.23
CA LEU A 55 12.22 -10.20 -10.20
C LEU A 55 12.48 -8.70 -10.33
N ASP A 56 13.41 -8.14 -9.55
CA ASP A 56 13.78 -6.73 -9.50
C ASP A 56 14.12 -6.13 -10.89
N LYS A 57 14.71 -6.94 -11.78
CA LYS A 57 15.07 -6.53 -13.16
C LYS A 57 13.97 -6.77 -14.19
N LEU A 58 12.92 -7.49 -13.82
CA LEU A 58 11.81 -7.86 -14.71
C LEU A 58 10.60 -6.96 -14.50
N VAL A 59 10.41 -6.45 -13.28
CA VAL A 59 9.33 -5.51 -12.99
C VAL A 59 9.59 -4.16 -13.65
N PRO A 60 8.55 -3.46 -14.14
CA PRO A 60 8.71 -2.17 -14.80
C PRO A 60 9.19 -1.06 -13.83
N TYR A 61 9.01 -1.29 -12.53
CA TYR A 61 9.43 -0.41 -11.45
C TYR A 61 9.33 -1.17 -10.12
N LEU A 62 10.02 -0.66 -9.10
CA LEU A 62 9.96 -1.19 -7.75
C LEU A 62 8.89 -0.44 -6.91
N THR A 63 8.03 -1.19 -6.23
CA THR A 63 6.88 -0.63 -5.51
C THR A 63 7.29 0.34 -4.40
N GLU A 64 8.24 -0.05 -3.54
CA GLU A 64 8.76 0.81 -2.46
C GLU A 64 9.35 2.12 -3.02
N THR A 65 10.18 2.03 -4.06
CA THR A 65 10.76 3.22 -4.73
C THR A 65 9.69 4.16 -5.26
N GLU A 66 8.68 3.63 -5.96
CA GLU A 66 7.65 4.46 -6.58
C GLU A 66 6.69 5.10 -5.58
N LEU A 67 6.49 4.48 -4.40
CA LEU A 67 5.75 5.07 -3.28
C LEU A 67 6.49 6.28 -2.72
N VAL A 68 7.80 6.14 -2.45
CA VAL A 68 8.64 7.24 -1.96
C VAL A 68 8.67 8.39 -2.98
N ASN A 69 8.82 8.10 -4.27
CA ASN A 69 8.80 9.09 -5.34
C ASN A 69 7.50 9.91 -5.40
N ARG A 70 6.40 9.40 -4.83
CA ARG A 70 5.08 10.05 -4.77
C ARG A 70 4.79 10.75 -3.45
N GLY A 71 5.79 10.86 -2.58
CA GLY A 71 5.70 11.54 -1.30
C GLY A 71 5.27 10.64 -0.14
N ALA A 72 5.13 9.33 -0.35
CA ALA A 72 4.72 8.44 0.72
C ALA A 72 5.83 8.28 1.77
N LYS A 73 5.44 8.19 3.04
CA LYS A 73 6.34 7.88 4.16
C LYS A 73 6.46 6.36 4.30
N TYR A 74 7.19 5.75 3.39
CA TYR A 74 7.35 4.29 3.36
C TYR A 74 8.04 3.79 4.63
N VAL A 75 7.48 2.72 5.21
CA VAL A 75 8.07 1.95 6.32
C VAL A 75 7.94 0.47 5.99
N LYS A 76 8.87 -0.36 6.49
CA LYS A 76 8.84 -1.82 6.32
C LYS A 76 9.24 -2.54 7.59
N GLY A 77 8.72 -3.75 7.75
CA GLY A 77 9.17 -4.74 8.70
C GLY A 77 10.32 -5.57 8.12
N SER A 78 10.64 -6.69 8.77
CA SER A 78 11.56 -7.68 8.22
C SER A 78 10.94 -8.35 6.99
N ASP A 79 11.76 -8.70 6.01
CA ASP A 79 11.30 -9.41 4.82
C ASP A 79 10.49 -10.65 5.19
N TRP A 80 9.39 -10.90 4.49
CA TRP A 80 8.46 -12.02 4.69
C TRP A 80 7.71 -12.03 6.04
N SER A 81 8.00 -11.11 6.96
CA SER A 81 7.29 -10.98 8.24
C SER A 81 5.92 -10.29 8.08
N GLU A 82 4.98 -10.58 8.98
CA GLU A 82 3.70 -9.88 8.99
C GLU A 82 3.91 -8.40 9.38
N PHE A 83 3.68 -7.50 8.43
CA PHE A 83 3.80 -6.06 8.68
C PHE A 83 2.72 -5.26 7.96
N ALA A 84 1.96 -4.46 8.72
CA ALA A 84 0.88 -3.62 8.23
C ALA A 84 0.90 -2.24 8.89
N VAL A 85 0.42 -1.24 8.15
CA VAL A 85 0.37 0.16 8.57
C VAL A 85 -1.02 0.71 8.29
N SER A 86 -1.57 1.45 9.25
CA SER A 86 -2.81 2.21 9.09
C SER A 86 -2.51 3.68 9.37
N ASP A 87 -2.77 4.54 8.39
CA ASP A 87 -2.61 5.98 8.52
C ASP A 87 -3.66 6.71 7.67
N ASN A 88 -4.36 7.68 8.25
CA ASN A 88 -5.37 8.52 7.60
C ASN A 88 -6.37 7.75 6.70
N ARG A 89 -6.93 6.63 7.18
CA ARG A 89 -7.87 5.71 6.47
C ARG A 89 -7.27 4.96 5.28
N ILE A 90 -5.94 4.94 5.18
CA ILE A 90 -5.19 4.10 4.25
C ILE A 90 -4.57 2.95 5.04
N ILE A 91 -4.93 1.71 4.69
CA ILE A 91 -4.43 0.50 5.36
C ILE A 91 -3.59 -0.29 4.36
N THR A 92 -2.31 -0.49 4.67
CA THR A 92 -1.38 -1.15 3.75
C THR A 92 -0.64 -2.29 4.42
N ARG A 93 -0.27 -3.32 3.65
CA ARG A 93 0.46 -4.48 4.14
C ARG A 93 1.61 -4.83 3.22
N GLN A 94 2.77 -5.15 3.81
CA GLN A 94 4.02 -5.40 3.09
C GLN A 94 3.94 -6.60 2.15
N ASN A 95 3.49 -7.75 2.65
CA ASN A 95 3.55 -9.02 1.93
C ASN A 95 2.27 -9.84 2.20
N PRO A 96 2.01 -10.89 1.41
CA PRO A 96 0.80 -11.69 1.54
C PRO A 96 0.86 -12.70 2.68
N THR A 97 1.95 -12.74 3.47
CA THR A 97 2.18 -13.77 4.50
C THR A 97 0.94 -13.85 5.39
N SER A 98 0.13 -14.91 5.25
CA SER A 98 -1.23 -15.05 5.81
C SER A 98 -2.28 -14.07 5.26
N GLY A 99 -2.89 -14.35 4.09
CA GLY A 99 -4.15 -13.71 3.67
C GLY A 99 -5.28 -13.83 4.72
N ALA A 100 -5.18 -14.83 5.61
CA ALA A 100 -6.07 -15.02 6.75
C ALA A 100 -5.93 -13.93 7.83
N ALA A 101 -4.76 -13.29 7.99
CA ALA A 101 -4.56 -12.20 8.95
C ALA A 101 -5.25 -10.90 8.50
N VAL A 102 -5.21 -10.57 7.20
CA VAL A 102 -5.92 -9.40 6.64
C VAL A 102 -7.43 -9.53 6.80
N ALA A 103 -7.98 -10.71 6.51
CA ALA A 103 -9.41 -10.98 6.71
C ALA A 103 -9.83 -10.82 8.18
N LYS A 104 -8.98 -11.21 9.14
CA LYS A 104 -9.24 -11.06 10.58
C LYS A 104 -9.25 -9.60 11.05
N GLU A 105 -8.35 -8.75 10.54
CA GLU A 105 -8.33 -7.33 10.92
C GLU A 105 -9.51 -6.55 10.32
N VAL A 106 -9.94 -6.88 9.09
CA VAL A 106 -11.15 -6.29 8.50
C VAL A 106 -12.39 -6.64 9.32
N LEU A 107 -12.51 -7.89 9.79
CA LEU A 107 -13.64 -8.31 10.62
C LEU A 107 -13.69 -7.60 11.98
N LYS A 108 -12.54 -7.26 12.59
CA LYS A 108 -12.50 -6.52 13.86
C LYS A 108 -12.98 -5.07 13.75
N ILE A 109 -12.87 -4.46 12.58
CA ILE A 109 -13.30 -3.08 12.33
C ILE A 109 -14.82 -3.02 12.02
N LEU A 110 -15.43 -4.13 11.63
CA LEU A 110 -16.84 -4.21 11.24
C LEU A 110 -17.79 -4.65 12.37
N GLN A 111 -17.27 -4.87 13.58
CA GLN A 111 -18.03 -5.13 14.81
C GLN A 111 -18.01 -3.88 15.70
#